data_AF-A0A2E2ZD10-F1
#
_entry.id   AF-A0A2E2ZD10-F1
#
_cell.length_a   1.000
_cell.length_b   1.000
_cell.length_c   1.000
_cell.angle_alpha   90.00
_cell.angle_beta   90.00
_cell.angle_gamma   90.00
#
_symmetry.space_group_name_H-M   'P 1'
#
loop_
_entity.id
_entity.type
_entity.pdbx_description
1 polymer ?
#
loop_
_entity_poly.entity_id
_entity_poly.type
_entity_poly.pdbx_seq_one_letter_code
_entity_poly.pdbx_strand_id
1 'polypeptide(L)'
;MEVVSYMRGIPSKNKNPEKEQVLRLFAQGASACGDNGMQSQSDRWQLSDVGVIQGYVHESSPNSPHLKLRKAVIDNQRKHKKHTVIIDSNLFLYVDKTNAKHYLRYSLNGVFPTTGNYFWDNPDPKRWESISRNLGIRLQPERTKGHHIVICLQRNGGWSMQGLDVMQWVMQTIKTLRMFTDRPIVVRAHPGDKRAKQYLQINKPGVVISHKPDIRQDFINAHAVITYNSSPGVAAAIEGLPVFVLDPTPKISQAFDIANTDITKIENPQHFDRDTWIKKISMSHWNFEELKTGQAWKHMRDYII
;
A
#
# COMPACT_ATOMS: atom_id res chain seq x y z
N MET A 1 -19.71 -10.23 -17.88
CA MET A 1 -18.84 -9.05 -18.07
C MET A 1 -17.60 -9.45 -18.84
N GLU A 2 -17.09 -8.55 -19.67
CA GLU A 2 -15.81 -8.71 -20.39
C GLU A 2 -14.66 -8.21 -19.50
N VAL A 3 -13.76 -9.11 -19.08
CA VAL A 3 -12.64 -8.80 -18.17
C VAL A 3 -11.32 -9.11 -18.86
N VAL A 4 -10.50 -8.09 -19.13
CA VAL A 4 -9.26 -8.24 -19.90
C VAL A 4 -8.04 -7.95 -19.04
N SER A 5 -7.20 -8.96 -18.84
CA SER A 5 -5.91 -8.84 -18.13
C SER A 5 -4.76 -8.59 -19.11
N TYR A 6 -4.03 -7.49 -18.94
CA TYR A 6 -3.03 -7.01 -19.91
C TYR A 6 -1.61 -7.47 -19.58
N MET A 7 -1.19 -8.58 -20.21
CA MET A 7 0.11 -9.23 -19.95
C MET A 7 1.30 -8.34 -20.33
N ARG A 8 1.19 -7.57 -21.43
CA ARG A 8 2.20 -6.59 -21.86
C ARG A 8 2.27 -5.34 -20.98
N GLY A 9 1.39 -5.24 -19.97
CA GLY A 9 1.49 -4.25 -18.91
C GLY A 9 2.66 -4.51 -17.95
N ILE A 10 3.34 -5.66 -18.07
CA ILE A 10 4.54 -6.02 -17.31
C ILE A 10 5.80 -5.65 -18.13
N PRO A 11 6.90 -5.17 -17.50
CA PRO A 11 8.16 -4.93 -18.20
C PRO A 11 8.67 -6.17 -18.92
N SER A 12 9.19 -6.02 -20.15
CA SER A 12 9.71 -7.16 -20.94
C SER A 12 10.92 -7.87 -20.29
N LYS A 13 11.75 -7.13 -19.54
CA LYS A 13 12.87 -7.68 -18.76
C LYS A 13 12.44 -8.07 -17.34
N ASN A 14 11.26 -8.66 -17.17
CA ASN A 14 10.78 -9.11 -15.88
C ASN A 14 11.38 -10.47 -15.51
N LYS A 15 11.86 -10.61 -14.26
CA LYS A 15 12.38 -11.85 -13.71
C LYS A 15 11.46 -12.50 -12.68
N ASN A 16 10.36 -11.83 -12.30
CA ASN A 16 9.42 -12.36 -11.31
C ASN A 16 8.18 -12.98 -12.00
N PRO A 17 8.06 -14.32 -12.05
CA PRO A 17 6.92 -14.99 -12.70
C PRO A 17 5.56 -14.66 -12.05
N GLU A 18 5.53 -14.26 -10.78
CA GLU A 18 4.29 -13.90 -10.07
C GLU A 18 3.52 -12.78 -10.78
N LYS A 19 4.23 -11.87 -11.45
CA LYS A 19 3.63 -10.73 -12.16
C LYS A 19 2.71 -11.18 -13.27
N GLU A 20 3.15 -12.17 -14.03
CA GLU A 20 2.33 -12.75 -15.10
C GLU A 20 1.24 -13.62 -14.49
N GLN A 21 1.60 -14.44 -13.50
CA GLN A 21 0.68 -15.38 -12.88
C GLN A 21 -0.54 -14.68 -12.28
N VAL A 22 -0.37 -13.54 -11.59
CA VAL A 22 -1.51 -12.82 -10.99
C VAL A 22 -2.53 -12.38 -12.05
N LEU A 23 -2.07 -11.91 -13.22
CA LEU A 23 -2.95 -11.49 -14.31
C LEU A 23 -3.68 -12.69 -14.93
N ARG A 24 -2.99 -13.84 -15.09
CA ARG A 24 -3.61 -15.07 -15.57
C ARG A 24 -4.68 -15.58 -14.61
N LEU A 25 -4.35 -15.63 -13.31
CA LEU A 25 -5.25 -16.08 -12.26
C LEU A 25 -6.46 -15.16 -12.09
N PHE A 26 -6.30 -13.84 -12.29
CA PHE A 26 -7.43 -12.93 -12.28
C PHE A 26 -8.42 -13.21 -13.40
N ALA A 27 -7.95 -13.38 -14.64
CA ALA A 27 -8.80 -13.76 -15.78
C ALA A 27 -9.47 -15.12 -15.56
N GLN A 28 -8.73 -16.09 -15.01
CA GLN A 28 -9.29 -17.39 -14.63
C GLN A 28 -10.40 -17.24 -13.57
N GLY A 29 -10.17 -16.43 -12.54
CA GLY A 29 -11.14 -16.17 -11.48
C GLY A 29 -12.43 -15.54 -11.99
N ALA A 30 -12.32 -14.58 -12.93
CA ALA A 30 -13.49 -14.01 -13.61
C ALA A 30 -14.29 -15.09 -14.36
N SER A 31 -13.59 -15.96 -15.08
CA SER A 31 -14.19 -17.09 -15.80
C SER A 31 -14.89 -18.09 -14.87
N ALA A 32 -14.29 -18.36 -13.71
CA ALA A 32 -14.87 -19.23 -12.69
C ALA A 32 -16.19 -18.68 -12.10
N CYS A 33 -16.43 -17.37 -12.19
CA CYS A 33 -17.68 -16.72 -11.79
C CYS A 33 -18.68 -16.54 -12.95
N GLY A 34 -18.43 -17.12 -14.12
CA GLY A 34 -19.31 -17.03 -15.29
C GLY A 34 -19.16 -15.74 -16.11
N ASP A 35 -18.14 -14.93 -15.85
CA ASP A 35 -17.78 -13.77 -16.68
C ASP A 35 -16.75 -14.18 -17.76
N ASN A 36 -16.57 -13.37 -18.80
CA ASN A 36 -15.58 -13.66 -19.84
C ASN A 36 -14.20 -13.10 -19.45
N GLY A 37 -13.35 -13.94 -18.86
CA GLY A 37 -12.00 -13.56 -18.44
C GLY A 37 -10.96 -13.86 -19.51
N MET A 38 -10.34 -12.81 -20.05
CA MET A 38 -9.36 -12.90 -21.15
C MET A 38 -7.97 -12.43 -20.73
N GLN A 39 -6.95 -13.02 -21.33
CA GLN A 39 -5.56 -12.58 -21.23
C GLN A 39 -5.15 -11.91 -22.55
N SER A 40 -4.89 -10.60 -22.53
CA SER A 40 -4.40 -9.89 -23.71
C SER A 40 -2.88 -9.90 -23.78
N GLN A 41 -2.34 -10.42 -24.89
CA GLN A 41 -0.91 -10.37 -25.25
C GLN A 41 -0.56 -9.15 -26.10
N SER A 42 -1.56 -8.31 -26.42
CA SER A 42 -1.42 -7.10 -27.22
C SER A 42 -0.72 -5.99 -26.44
N ASP A 43 -0.02 -5.12 -27.15
CA ASP A 43 0.52 -3.86 -26.63
C ASP A 43 -0.51 -2.70 -26.73
N ARG A 44 -1.73 -3.01 -27.15
CA ARG A 44 -2.85 -2.06 -27.29
C ARG A 44 -4.01 -2.40 -26.36
N TRP A 45 -4.69 -1.35 -25.92
CA TRP A 45 -5.95 -1.46 -25.19
C TRP A 45 -7.08 -1.98 -26.10
N GLN A 46 -8.02 -2.71 -25.51
CA GLN A 46 -9.28 -3.12 -26.13
C GLN A 46 -10.45 -2.82 -25.21
N LEU A 47 -11.61 -2.49 -25.78
CA LEU A 47 -12.82 -2.21 -25.01
C LEU A 47 -13.24 -3.44 -24.20
N SER A 48 -13.50 -3.24 -22.92
CA SER A 48 -13.95 -4.27 -21.98
C SER A 48 -14.65 -3.62 -20.79
N ASP A 49 -15.47 -4.37 -20.05
CA ASP A 49 -16.08 -3.85 -18.83
C ASP A 49 -15.01 -3.53 -17.78
N VAL A 50 -13.99 -4.39 -17.70
CA VAL A 50 -12.86 -4.24 -16.78
C VAL A 50 -11.53 -4.53 -17.47
N GLY A 51 -10.63 -3.55 -17.44
CA GLY A 51 -9.22 -3.75 -17.74
C GLY A 51 -8.42 -4.04 -16.46
N VAL A 52 -7.57 -5.06 -16.46
CA VAL A 52 -6.77 -5.46 -15.30
C VAL A 52 -5.29 -5.26 -15.60
N ILE A 53 -4.62 -4.49 -14.75
CA ILE A 53 -3.18 -4.18 -14.88
C ILE A 53 -2.44 -4.42 -13.56
N GLN A 54 -1.16 -4.77 -13.67
CA GLN A 54 -0.27 -4.86 -12.50
C GLN A 54 0.67 -3.65 -12.44
N GLY A 55 0.60 -2.92 -11.34
CA GLY A 55 1.28 -1.65 -11.13
C GLY A 55 0.55 -0.48 -11.79
N TYR A 56 0.95 0.73 -11.41
CA TYR A 56 0.34 1.97 -11.87
C TYR A 56 1.29 2.76 -12.78
N VAL A 57 0.77 3.82 -13.38
CA VAL A 57 1.53 4.81 -14.16
C VAL A 57 1.14 6.20 -13.69
N HIS A 58 2.13 7.04 -13.45
CA HIS A 58 1.96 8.42 -13.01
C HIS A 58 2.51 9.40 -14.05
N GLU A 59 2.24 10.68 -13.88
CA GLU A 59 2.60 11.74 -14.84
C GLU A 59 4.10 11.78 -15.16
N SER A 60 4.96 11.60 -14.15
CA SER A 60 6.41 11.53 -14.31
C SER A 60 6.97 10.14 -14.67
N SER A 61 6.12 9.18 -15.05
CA SER A 61 6.56 7.84 -15.43
C SER A 61 7.35 7.85 -16.75
N PRO A 62 8.41 7.03 -16.89
CA PRO A 62 9.16 6.92 -18.14
C PRO A 62 8.31 6.44 -19.31
N ASN A 63 8.67 6.84 -20.53
CA ASN A 63 7.98 6.46 -21.78
C ASN A 63 8.32 5.04 -22.27
N SER A 64 8.28 4.06 -21.39
CA SER A 64 8.52 2.65 -21.74
C SER A 64 7.24 1.94 -22.21
N PRO A 65 7.32 0.91 -23.09
CA PRO A 65 6.14 0.30 -23.71
C PRO A 65 5.07 -0.19 -22.74
N HIS A 66 5.45 -0.89 -21.67
CA HIS A 66 4.51 -1.40 -20.67
C HIS A 66 3.79 -0.28 -19.90
N LEU A 67 4.46 0.85 -19.63
CA LEU A 67 3.84 2.01 -18.98
C LEU A 67 2.90 2.76 -19.92
N LYS A 68 3.24 2.84 -21.23
CA LYS A 68 2.33 3.36 -22.25
C LYS A 68 1.05 2.53 -22.34
N LEU A 69 1.14 1.20 -22.30
CA LEU A 69 -0.04 0.34 -22.27
C LEU A 69 -0.86 0.55 -21.00
N ARG A 70 -0.25 0.57 -19.80
CA ARG A 70 -0.98 0.85 -18.55
C ARG A 70 -1.75 2.16 -18.64
N LYS A 71 -1.10 3.22 -19.15
CA LYS A 71 -1.71 4.53 -19.35
C LYS A 71 -2.87 4.45 -20.32
N ALA A 72 -2.68 3.79 -21.47
CA ALA A 72 -3.73 3.59 -22.45
C ALA A 72 -4.92 2.81 -21.88
N VAL A 73 -4.70 1.79 -21.05
CA VAL A 73 -5.80 1.05 -20.39
C VAL A 73 -6.56 1.97 -19.45
N ILE A 74 -5.88 2.66 -18.53
CA ILE A 74 -6.52 3.57 -17.57
C ILE A 74 -7.31 4.67 -18.29
N ASP A 75 -6.67 5.36 -19.24
CA ASP A 75 -7.25 6.51 -19.92
C ASP A 75 -8.44 6.10 -20.81
N ASN A 76 -8.32 4.99 -21.56
CA ASN A 76 -9.41 4.53 -22.43
C ASN A 76 -10.55 3.85 -21.67
N GLN A 77 -10.29 3.06 -20.62
CA GLN A 77 -11.36 2.54 -19.76
C GLN A 77 -12.18 3.71 -19.20
N ARG A 78 -11.51 4.73 -18.62
CA ARG A 78 -12.17 5.92 -18.09
C ARG A 78 -12.97 6.67 -19.18
N LYS A 79 -12.38 6.89 -20.36
CA LYS A 79 -13.03 7.57 -21.49
C LYS A 79 -14.34 6.89 -21.89
N HIS A 80 -14.40 5.56 -21.82
CA HIS A 80 -15.57 4.76 -22.18
C HIS A 80 -16.49 4.44 -21.00
N LYS A 81 -16.31 5.10 -19.84
CA LYS A 81 -17.06 4.85 -18.60
C LYS A 81 -16.98 3.38 -18.15
N LYS A 82 -15.81 2.77 -18.33
CA LYS A 82 -15.47 1.41 -17.90
C LYS A 82 -14.41 1.45 -16.80
N HIS A 83 -14.13 0.30 -16.19
CA HIS A 83 -13.33 0.26 -14.99
C HIS A 83 -11.94 -0.33 -15.19
N THR A 84 -11.01 0.04 -14.32
CA THR A 84 -9.67 -0.55 -14.28
C THR A 84 -9.41 -1.14 -12.91
N VAL A 85 -9.09 -2.43 -12.83
CA VAL A 85 -8.53 -3.04 -11.61
C VAL A 85 -7.01 -2.94 -11.66
N ILE A 86 -6.44 -2.37 -10.59
CA ILE A 86 -5.02 -2.14 -10.43
C ILE A 86 -4.50 -3.06 -9.33
N ILE A 87 -3.47 -3.84 -9.66
CA ILE A 87 -2.84 -4.79 -8.74
C ILE A 87 -1.52 -4.19 -8.23
N ASP A 88 -1.34 -4.16 -6.92
CA ASP A 88 -0.17 -3.63 -6.24
C ASP A 88 0.28 -4.55 -5.09
N SER A 89 1.40 -4.20 -4.45
CA SER A 89 1.93 -4.91 -3.30
C SER A 89 0.96 -4.88 -2.12
N ASN A 90 0.86 -6.00 -1.39
CA ASN A 90 0.02 -6.07 -0.20
C ASN A 90 0.60 -5.27 0.98
N LEU A 91 -0.27 -4.88 1.91
CA LEU A 91 0.12 -4.10 3.10
C LEU A 91 0.72 -4.95 4.24
N PHE A 92 0.75 -6.27 4.10
CA PHE A 92 1.21 -7.22 5.11
C PHE A 92 2.65 -7.73 4.86
N LEU A 93 3.34 -7.25 3.83
CA LEU A 93 4.72 -7.66 3.50
C LEU A 93 5.74 -7.43 4.62
N TYR A 94 5.42 -6.62 5.64
CA TYR A 94 6.29 -6.41 6.78
C TYR A 94 6.45 -7.68 7.64
N VAL A 95 5.48 -8.60 7.62
CA VAL A 95 5.57 -9.88 8.34
C VAL A 95 6.14 -11.02 7.49
N ASP A 96 5.88 -10.99 6.19
CA ASP A 96 6.39 -11.96 5.22
C ASP A 96 6.92 -11.23 3.98
N LYS A 97 8.23 -10.98 3.98
CA LYS A 97 8.91 -10.32 2.86
C LYS A 97 9.04 -11.21 1.63
N THR A 98 8.90 -12.53 1.78
CA THR A 98 8.93 -13.47 0.67
C THR A 98 7.59 -13.53 -0.06
N ASN A 99 6.52 -13.07 0.60
CA ASN A 99 5.16 -13.17 0.11
C ASN A 99 4.79 -14.61 -0.29
N ALA A 100 5.14 -15.58 0.55
CA ALA A 100 4.98 -17.01 0.27
C ALA A 100 3.50 -17.42 0.06
N LYS A 101 2.56 -16.62 0.58
CA LYS A 101 1.11 -16.79 0.35
C LYS A 101 0.59 -15.99 -0.85
N HIS A 102 1.45 -15.26 -1.57
CA HIS A 102 1.12 -14.49 -2.77
C HIS A 102 -0.05 -13.51 -2.60
N TYR A 103 -0.15 -12.86 -1.44
CA TYR A 103 -1.13 -11.79 -1.26
C TYR A 103 -0.74 -10.58 -2.10
N LEU A 104 -1.72 -9.96 -2.76
CA LEU A 104 -1.58 -8.68 -3.42
C LEU A 104 -2.75 -7.78 -3.05
N ARG A 105 -2.61 -6.50 -3.33
CA ARG A 105 -3.63 -5.48 -3.09
C ARG A 105 -4.28 -5.11 -4.41
N TYR A 106 -5.59 -4.89 -4.37
CA TYR A 106 -6.41 -4.59 -5.54
C TYR A 106 -7.19 -3.30 -5.28
N SER A 107 -7.29 -2.46 -6.30
CA SER A 107 -8.12 -1.26 -6.25
C SER A 107 -8.76 -0.99 -7.61
N LEU A 108 -9.91 -0.31 -7.59
CA LEU A 108 -10.65 0.08 -8.78
C LEU A 108 -10.37 1.55 -9.13
N ASN A 109 -10.01 1.84 -10.38
CA ASN A 109 -9.88 3.16 -11.02
C ASN A 109 -8.82 4.14 -10.46
N GLY A 110 -8.19 3.82 -9.33
CA GLY A 110 -7.14 4.62 -8.71
C GLY A 110 -6.34 3.81 -7.69
N VAL A 111 -5.27 4.39 -7.17
CA VAL A 111 -4.31 3.72 -6.25
C VAL A 111 -4.18 4.38 -4.88
N PHE A 112 -5.00 5.40 -4.64
CA PHE A 112 -5.16 6.00 -3.31
C PHE A 112 -6.61 5.86 -2.88
N PRO A 113 -6.93 5.75 -1.59
CA PRO A 113 -8.30 5.73 -1.08
C PRO A 113 -9.16 6.91 -1.57
N THR A 114 -8.53 8.05 -1.89
CA THR A 114 -9.21 9.25 -2.42
C THR A 114 -9.47 9.22 -3.92
N THR A 115 -8.84 8.31 -4.67
CA THR A 115 -8.95 8.24 -6.14
C THR A 115 -9.46 6.90 -6.65
N GLY A 116 -9.40 5.85 -5.84
CA GLY A 116 -9.85 4.51 -6.19
C GLY A 116 -10.75 3.90 -5.12
N ASN A 117 -11.52 2.90 -5.53
CA ASN A 117 -12.33 2.10 -4.61
C ASN A 117 -11.54 0.86 -4.15
N TYR A 118 -11.51 0.61 -2.85
CA TYR A 118 -10.79 -0.51 -2.21
C TYR A 118 -11.73 -1.64 -1.74
N PHE A 119 -12.97 -1.65 -2.25
CA PHE A 119 -13.96 -2.70 -2.09
C PHE A 119 -14.36 -2.94 -0.62
N TRP A 120 -14.48 -1.88 0.18
CA TRP A 120 -14.52 -1.99 1.63
C TRP A 120 -15.75 -1.36 2.29
N ASP A 121 -16.77 -1.01 1.51
CA ASP A 121 -17.95 -0.30 2.02
C ASP A 121 -18.81 -1.21 2.91
N ASN A 122 -18.81 -2.52 2.63
CA ASN A 122 -19.44 -3.57 3.43
C ASN A 122 -18.42 -4.68 3.74
N PRO A 123 -17.54 -4.52 4.74
CA PRO A 123 -16.47 -5.49 4.99
C PRO A 123 -16.99 -6.80 5.56
N ASP A 124 -16.56 -7.93 4.99
CA ASP A 124 -16.76 -9.26 5.58
C ASP A 124 -15.75 -9.45 6.74
N PRO A 125 -16.21 -9.57 8.00
CA PRO A 125 -15.32 -9.77 9.14
C PRO A 125 -14.39 -10.99 9.00
N LYS A 126 -14.84 -12.04 8.29
CA LYS A 126 -14.05 -13.28 8.08
C LYS A 126 -12.82 -13.05 7.20
N ARG A 127 -12.78 -11.95 6.43
CA ARG A 127 -11.64 -11.61 5.58
C ARG A 127 -10.37 -11.42 6.42
N TRP A 128 -10.48 -10.63 7.48
CA TRP A 128 -9.35 -10.40 8.38
C TRP A 128 -8.94 -11.69 9.11
N GLU A 129 -9.92 -12.48 9.59
CA GLU A 129 -9.64 -13.77 10.25
C GLU A 129 -8.85 -14.73 9.35
N SER A 130 -9.19 -14.80 8.05
CA SER A 130 -8.48 -15.60 7.06
C SER A 130 -7.04 -15.12 6.87
N ILE A 131 -6.83 -13.81 6.66
CA ILE A 131 -5.50 -13.22 6.50
C ILE A 131 -4.66 -13.42 7.76
N SER A 132 -5.24 -13.15 8.93
CA SER A 132 -4.62 -13.32 10.25
C SER A 132 -4.09 -14.74 10.42
N ARG A 133 -4.92 -15.75 10.13
CA ARG A 133 -4.55 -17.17 10.22
C ARG A 133 -3.46 -17.54 9.21
N ASN A 134 -3.60 -17.11 7.96
CA ASN A 134 -2.70 -17.49 6.86
C ASN A 134 -1.30 -16.89 7.01
N LEU A 135 -1.21 -15.68 7.57
CA LEU A 135 0.05 -14.97 7.76
C LEU A 135 0.59 -15.06 9.19
N GLY A 136 -0.15 -15.64 10.13
CA GLY A 136 0.23 -15.72 11.54
C GLY A 136 0.32 -14.34 12.22
N ILE A 137 -0.53 -13.40 11.82
CA ILE A 137 -0.55 -12.02 12.33
C ILE A 137 -1.80 -11.75 13.15
N ARG A 138 -1.72 -10.84 14.12
CA ARG A 138 -2.84 -10.41 14.95
C ARG A 138 -2.72 -8.93 15.26
N LEU A 139 -3.84 -8.27 15.55
CA LEU A 139 -3.80 -6.95 16.17
C LEU A 139 -3.21 -7.09 17.57
N GLN A 140 -2.05 -6.51 17.81
CA GLN A 140 -1.44 -6.49 19.14
C GLN A 140 -2.19 -5.50 20.05
N PRO A 141 -2.14 -5.68 21.38
CA PRO A 141 -2.69 -4.71 22.33
C PRO A 141 -2.15 -3.31 22.09
N GLU A 142 -2.96 -2.30 22.37
CA GLU A 142 -2.55 -0.91 22.22
C GLU A 142 -1.41 -0.56 23.18
N ARG A 143 -0.41 0.13 22.65
CA ARG A 143 0.70 0.64 23.42
C ARG A 143 0.38 2.07 23.85
N THR A 144 0.42 2.28 25.15
CA THR A 144 0.21 3.59 25.78
C THR A 144 1.52 4.19 26.29
N LYS A 145 2.62 3.44 26.20
CA LYS A 145 3.96 3.84 26.64
C LYS A 145 5.00 3.34 25.65
N GLY A 146 6.06 4.12 25.50
CA GLY A 146 7.27 3.76 24.78
C GLY A 146 8.36 4.76 25.09
N HIS A 147 9.50 4.62 24.41
CA HIS A 147 10.69 5.42 24.64
C HIS A 147 11.00 6.35 23.47
N HIS A 148 11.06 5.82 22.24
CA HIS A 148 11.48 6.58 21.05
C HIS A 148 10.38 6.69 19.99
N ILE A 149 10.50 7.66 19.10
CA ILE A 149 9.60 7.86 17.96
C ILE A 149 10.26 7.32 16.70
N VAL A 150 9.52 6.57 15.88
CA VAL A 150 10.03 6.06 14.60
C VAL A 150 9.47 6.89 13.45
N ILE A 151 10.33 7.49 12.62
CA ILE A 151 9.91 8.16 11.38
C ILE A 151 10.27 7.25 10.19
N CYS A 152 9.25 6.81 9.44
CA CYS A 152 9.45 5.98 8.26
C CYS A 152 9.47 6.83 6.99
N LEU A 153 10.60 6.82 6.29
CA LEU A 153 10.80 7.55 5.04
C LEU A 153 10.21 6.79 3.83
N GLN A 154 9.91 7.54 2.78
CA GLN A 154 9.62 7.03 1.43
C GLN A 154 10.81 7.32 0.49
N ARG A 155 10.71 6.88 -0.77
CA ARG A 155 11.74 7.18 -1.77
C ARG A 155 11.85 8.68 -2.01
N ASN A 156 13.06 9.21 -2.12
CA ASN A 156 13.24 10.64 -2.38
C ASN A 156 12.67 11.04 -3.75
N GLY A 157 11.85 12.10 -3.80
CA GLY A 157 11.12 12.51 -5.00
C GLY A 157 10.09 11.46 -5.47
N GLY A 158 9.72 10.53 -4.59
CA GLY A 158 8.78 9.46 -4.91
C GLY A 158 7.40 10.03 -5.27
N TRP A 159 6.75 9.40 -6.26
CA TRP A 159 5.45 9.84 -6.75
C TRP A 159 4.38 9.93 -5.65
N SER A 160 4.37 9.00 -4.68
CA SER A 160 3.43 9.03 -3.57
C SER A 160 3.63 10.21 -2.61
N MET A 161 4.79 10.86 -2.64
CA MET A 161 5.05 12.12 -1.93
C MET A 161 4.91 13.33 -2.86
N GLN A 162 4.32 13.18 -4.05
CA GLN A 162 4.11 14.25 -5.03
C GLN A 162 5.42 14.99 -5.40
N GLY A 163 6.54 14.28 -5.42
CA GLY A 163 7.85 14.85 -5.74
C GLY A 163 8.53 15.58 -4.58
N LEU A 164 7.97 15.55 -3.37
CA LEU A 164 8.58 16.15 -2.18
C LEU A 164 9.98 15.60 -1.91
N ASP A 165 10.89 16.50 -1.52
CA ASP A 165 12.20 16.13 -1.03
C ASP A 165 12.06 15.48 0.36
N VAL A 166 12.44 14.21 0.47
CA VAL A 166 12.29 13.44 1.71
C VAL A 166 13.20 13.97 2.83
N MET A 167 14.35 14.55 2.49
CA MET A 167 15.26 15.15 3.46
C MET A 167 14.69 16.46 4.00
N GLN A 168 14.11 17.30 3.13
CA GLN A 168 13.42 18.49 3.58
C GLN A 168 12.26 18.12 4.52
N TRP A 169 11.46 17.13 4.13
CA TRP A 169 10.33 16.65 4.93
C TRP A 169 10.76 16.12 6.30
N VAL A 170 11.75 15.21 6.37
CA VAL A 170 12.17 14.63 7.65
C VAL A 170 12.83 15.67 8.54
N MET A 171 13.62 16.61 8.00
CA MET A 171 14.25 17.65 8.79
C MET A 171 13.22 18.62 9.38
N GLN A 172 12.18 18.98 8.61
CA GLN A 172 11.07 19.78 9.12
C GLN A 172 10.26 19.00 10.18
N THR A 173 10.00 17.71 9.95
CA THR A 173 9.30 16.85 10.91
C THR A 173 10.06 16.75 12.23
N ILE A 174 11.38 16.52 12.20
CA ILE A 174 12.24 16.49 13.39
C ILE A 174 12.21 17.84 14.10
N LYS A 175 12.34 18.95 13.36
CA LYS A 175 12.28 20.30 13.94
C LYS A 175 10.96 20.52 14.69
N THR A 176 9.85 20.13 14.09
CA THR A 176 8.52 20.27 14.72
C THR A 176 8.38 19.37 15.95
N LEU A 177 8.79 18.10 15.87
CA LEU A 177 8.77 17.19 17.01
C LEU A 177 9.54 17.74 18.21
N ARG A 178 10.71 18.33 17.97
CA ARG A 178 11.54 18.89 19.04
C ARG A 178 10.90 20.06 19.79
N MET A 179 9.79 20.61 19.31
CA MET A 179 9.00 21.60 20.06
C MET A 179 8.08 20.96 21.11
N PHE A 180 7.79 19.66 20.99
CA PHE A 180 6.79 18.96 21.81
C PHE A 180 7.36 17.74 22.56
N THR A 181 8.56 17.26 22.20
CA THR A 181 9.16 16.07 22.79
C THR A 181 10.68 16.03 22.71
N ASP A 182 11.29 15.51 23.77
CA ASP A 182 12.73 15.22 23.89
C ASP A 182 13.07 13.75 23.57
N ARG A 183 12.06 12.91 23.32
CA ARG A 183 12.23 11.48 23.02
C ARG A 183 13.25 11.23 21.91
N PRO A 184 14.04 10.15 21.98
CA PRO A 184 14.88 9.76 20.87
C PRO A 184 14.06 9.52 19.60
N ILE A 185 14.64 9.83 18.44
CA ILE A 185 14.01 9.67 17.13
C ILE A 185 14.82 8.66 16.33
N VAL A 186 14.15 7.64 15.81
CA VAL A 186 14.71 6.63 14.91
C VAL A 186 14.17 6.91 13.51
N VAL A 187 15.05 7.26 12.57
CA VAL A 187 14.69 7.49 11.17
C VAL A 187 14.97 6.23 10.36
N ARG A 188 13.92 5.65 9.77
CA ARG A 188 14.01 4.43 8.96
C ARG A 188 13.93 4.78 7.47
N ALA A 189 14.98 4.49 6.73
CA ALA A 189 14.99 4.62 5.27
C ALA A 189 13.99 3.67 4.60
N HIS A 190 13.48 4.06 3.42
CA HIS A 190 12.68 3.17 2.61
C HIS A 190 13.55 1.99 2.09
N PRO A 191 13.20 0.71 2.33
CA PRO A 191 14.05 -0.43 1.99
C PRO A 191 14.30 -0.56 0.48
N GLY A 192 13.36 -0.08 -0.33
CA GLY A 192 13.48 -0.03 -1.78
C GLY A 192 14.17 1.22 -2.34
N ASP A 193 14.69 2.14 -1.52
CA ASP A 193 15.51 3.27 -1.99
C ASP A 193 17.00 2.96 -1.85
N LYS A 194 17.61 2.46 -2.93
CA LYS A 194 19.03 2.10 -2.94
C LYS A 194 19.95 3.32 -2.83
N ARG A 195 19.45 4.53 -3.12
CA ARG A 195 20.22 5.78 -3.06
C ARG A 195 20.17 6.43 -1.68
N ALA A 196 19.34 5.95 -0.75
CA ALA A 196 19.25 6.50 0.60
C ALA A 196 20.62 6.60 1.29
N LYS A 197 21.51 5.62 1.08
CA LYS A 197 22.89 5.64 1.62
C LYS A 197 23.72 6.85 1.16
N GLN A 198 23.36 7.48 0.05
CA GLN A 198 24.09 8.62 -0.53
C GLN A 198 23.64 9.95 0.07
N TYR A 199 22.35 10.11 0.36
CA TYR A 199 21.78 11.40 0.76
C TYR A 199 21.24 11.43 2.21
N LEU A 200 20.91 10.28 2.81
CA LEU A 200 20.33 10.22 4.14
C LEU A 200 21.42 10.43 5.20
N GLN A 201 21.63 11.68 5.56
CA GLN A 201 22.53 12.10 6.62
C GLN A 201 21.80 13.04 7.56
N ILE A 202 21.76 12.69 8.85
CA ILE A 202 21.08 13.48 9.87
C ILE A 202 22.02 13.59 11.06
N ASN A 203 22.58 14.79 11.27
CA ASN A 203 23.39 15.11 12.43
C ASN A 203 22.57 16.01 13.38
N LYS A 204 21.73 15.37 14.21
CA LYS A 204 20.87 16.05 15.20
C LYS A 204 20.90 15.27 16.53
N PRO A 205 20.99 15.95 17.69
CA PRO A 205 20.96 15.30 18.99
C PRO A 205 19.72 14.42 19.18
N GLY A 206 19.95 13.21 19.71
CA GLY A 206 18.89 12.23 19.96
C GLY A 206 18.20 11.69 18.69
N VAL A 207 18.81 11.83 17.51
CA VAL A 207 18.29 11.26 16.26
C VAL A 207 19.28 10.23 15.71
N VAL A 208 18.79 9.03 15.37
CA VAL A 208 19.60 7.96 14.79
C VAL A 208 18.94 7.41 13.52
N ILE A 209 19.75 6.99 12.56
CA ILE A 209 19.26 6.31 11.36
C ILE A 209 19.22 4.81 11.63
N SER A 210 18.08 4.17 11.39
CA SER A 210 17.96 2.72 11.54
C SER A 210 18.62 1.98 10.39
N HIS A 211 19.40 0.95 10.74
CA HIS A 211 19.93 -0.06 9.84
C HIS A 211 19.32 -1.44 10.07
N LYS A 212 18.22 -1.51 10.83
CA LYS A 212 17.58 -2.77 11.17
C LYS A 212 16.92 -3.39 9.94
N PRO A 213 17.17 -4.68 9.63
CA PRO A 213 16.58 -5.33 8.47
C PRO A 213 15.05 -5.39 8.57
N ASP A 214 14.52 -5.60 9.77
CA ASP A 214 13.09 -5.70 10.04
C ASP A 214 12.57 -4.44 10.75
N ILE A 215 11.46 -3.90 10.26
CA ILE A 215 10.82 -2.72 10.86
C ILE A 215 10.31 -3.00 12.28
N ARG A 216 9.93 -4.25 12.57
CA ARG A 216 9.46 -4.64 13.91
C ARG A 216 10.55 -4.45 14.98
N GLN A 217 11.81 -4.47 14.59
CA GLN A 217 12.92 -4.17 15.50
C GLN A 217 12.98 -2.69 15.87
N ASP A 218 12.63 -1.79 14.95
CA ASP A 218 12.48 -0.36 15.25
C ASP A 218 11.24 -0.09 16.11
N PHE A 219 10.23 -0.98 16.03
CA PHE A 219 9.02 -0.89 16.84
C PHE A 219 9.21 -1.34 18.28
N ILE A 220 10.27 -2.08 18.63
CA ILE A 220 10.51 -2.50 20.02
C ILE A 220 10.63 -1.25 20.90
N ASN A 221 9.73 -1.10 21.87
CA ASN A 221 9.69 0.06 22.78
C ASN A 221 9.47 1.42 22.09
N ALA A 222 8.95 1.44 20.85
CA ALA A 222 8.55 2.67 20.20
C ALA A 222 7.31 3.28 20.90
N HIS A 223 7.29 4.61 21.00
CA HIS A 223 6.20 5.42 21.51
C HIS A 223 5.15 5.68 20.44
N ALA A 224 5.59 6.02 19.22
CA ALA A 224 4.73 6.28 18.08
C ALA A 224 5.48 6.09 16.77
N VAL A 225 4.74 5.93 15.68
CA VAL A 225 5.28 5.85 14.31
C VAL A 225 4.72 6.97 13.45
N ILE A 226 5.61 7.69 12.79
CA ILE A 226 5.29 8.80 11.90
C ILE A 226 5.57 8.38 10.46
N THR A 227 4.60 8.64 9.60
CA THR A 227 4.69 8.45 8.16
C THR A 227 4.21 9.71 7.45
N TYR A 228 4.62 9.90 6.20
CA TYR A 228 3.91 10.84 5.32
C TYR A 228 2.56 10.23 4.93
N ASN A 229 2.54 9.18 4.11
CA ASN A 229 1.31 8.42 3.76
C ASN A 229 1.57 6.92 3.47
N SER A 230 2.68 6.37 3.99
CA SER A 230 3.18 5.05 3.59
C SER A 230 2.61 3.88 4.39
N SER A 231 2.72 2.68 3.83
CA SER A 231 2.27 1.42 4.42
C SER A 231 2.92 1.02 5.76
N PRO A 232 4.11 1.52 6.19
CA PRO A 232 4.57 1.34 7.56
C PRO A 232 3.59 1.81 8.63
N GLY A 233 2.69 2.75 8.32
CA GLY A 233 1.61 3.13 9.25
C GLY A 233 0.64 1.97 9.52
N VAL A 234 0.35 1.15 8.50
CA VAL A 234 -0.47 -0.07 8.64
C VAL A 234 0.23 -1.10 9.51
N ALA A 235 1.54 -1.30 9.31
CA ALA A 235 2.34 -2.20 10.13
C ALA A 235 2.35 -1.75 11.61
N ALA A 236 2.59 -0.47 11.85
CA ALA A 236 2.59 0.11 13.19
C ALA A 236 1.25 -0.07 13.91
N ALA A 237 0.14 0.19 13.22
CA ALA A 237 -1.20 0.03 13.76
C ALA A 237 -1.51 -1.42 14.15
N ILE A 238 -1.13 -2.39 13.31
CA ILE A 238 -1.29 -3.83 13.64
C ILE A 238 -0.44 -4.21 14.86
N GLU A 239 0.76 -3.65 14.98
CA GLU A 239 1.69 -3.88 16.09
C GLU A 239 1.36 -3.10 17.39
N GLY A 240 0.22 -2.39 17.39
CA GLY A 240 -0.30 -1.70 18.57
C GLY A 240 0.25 -0.30 18.80
N LEU A 241 0.99 0.27 17.85
CA LEU A 241 1.61 1.59 17.98
C LEU A 241 0.66 2.71 17.51
N PRO A 242 0.61 3.84 18.22
CA PRO A 242 0.02 5.06 17.71
C PRO A 242 0.68 5.48 16.38
N VAL A 243 -0.15 5.81 15.40
CA VAL A 243 0.28 6.19 14.05
C VAL A 243 0.01 7.67 13.82
N PHE A 244 0.97 8.35 13.21
CA PHE A 244 0.82 9.71 12.70
C PHE A 244 1.02 9.72 11.18
N VAL A 245 0.08 10.34 10.48
CA VAL A 245 0.11 10.56 9.02
C VAL A 245 0.22 12.05 8.78
N LEU A 246 1.35 12.49 8.22
CA LEU A 246 1.68 13.90 8.04
C LEU A 246 1.62 14.37 6.57
N ASP A 247 1.01 13.57 5.71
CA ASP A 247 0.54 14.06 4.41
C ASP A 247 -0.52 15.15 4.63
N PRO A 248 -0.40 16.34 4.00
CA PRO A 248 -1.41 17.39 4.06
C PRO A 248 -2.81 16.94 3.61
N THR A 249 -2.89 15.89 2.79
CA THR A 249 -4.13 15.18 2.45
C THR A 249 -4.11 13.77 3.07
N PRO A 250 -4.25 13.64 4.40
CA PRO A 250 -3.95 12.40 5.12
C PRO A 250 -4.86 11.23 4.72
N LYS A 251 -6.04 11.52 4.16
CA LYS A 251 -6.98 10.53 3.58
C LYS A 251 -6.39 9.70 2.44
N ILE A 252 -5.25 10.10 1.87
CA ILE A 252 -4.49 9.33 0.88
C ILE A 252 -3.86 8.07 1.52
N SER A 253 -3.61 8.08 2.83
CA SER A 253 -3.03 6.95 3.54
C SER A 253 -4.05 5.85 3.81
N GLN A 254 -3.62 4.60 3.64
CA GLN A 254 -4.39 3.41 4.05
C GLN A 254 -4.54 3.29 5.58
N ALA A 255 -3.74 4.03 6.34
CA ALA A 255 -3.81 4.10 7.80
C ALA A 255 -4.68 5.26 8.32
N PHE A 256 -5.32 6.03 7.43
CA PHE A 256 -5.98 7.29 7.83
C PHE A 256 -7.00 7.13 8.97
N ASP A 257 -7.87 6.13 8.92
CA ASP A 257 -8.96 5.95 9.90
C ASP A 257 -8.45 5.68 11.33
N ILE A 258 -7.17 5.33 11.48
CA ILE A 258 -6.52 5.04 12.77
C ILE A 258 -5.30 5.94 13.04
N ALA A 259 -5.14 7.02 12.26
CA ALA A 259 -3.99 7.89 12.33
C ALA A 259 -4.32 9.23 13.00
N ASN A 260 -3.39 9.67 13.84
CA ASN A 260 -3.30 11.06 14.26
C ASN A 260 -2.77 11.90 13.10
N THR A 261 -3.34 13.09 12.88
CA THR A 261 -2.88 14.02 11.83
C THR A 261 -2.28 15.30 12.40
N ASP A 262 -2.33 15.47 13.72
CA ASP A 262 -1.75 16.59 14.45
C ASP A 262 -0.53 16.13 15.26
N ILE A 263 0.67 16.42 14.75
CA ILE A 263 1.94 16.03 15.38
C ILE A 263 2.14 16.68 16.76
N THR A 264 1.43 17.77 17.09
CA THR A 264 1.54 18.40 18.42
C THR A 264 1.02 17.51 19.55
N LYS A 265 0.23 16.47 19.20
CA LYS A 265 -0.30 15.47 20.13
C LYS A 265 0.63 14.28 20.34
N ILE A 266 1.89 14.34 19.89
CA ILE A 266 2.81 13.19 19.92
C ILE A 266 2.98 12.54 21.30
N GLU A 267 2.96 13.32 22.39
CA GLU A 267 3.07 12.78 23.76
C GLU A 267 1.77 12.17 24.30
N ASN A 268 0.62 12.55 23.73
CA ASN A 268 -0.71 12.06 24.13
C ASN A 268 -1.53 11.73 22.87
N PRO A 269 -1.13 10.71 22.11
CA PRO A 269 -1.79 10.36 20.86
C PRO A 269 -3.22 9.88 21.12
N GLN A 270 -4.11 10.18 20.19
CA GLN A 270 -5.44 9.58 20.17
C GLN A 270 -5.35 8.11 19.77
N HIS A 271 -6.22 7.31 20.39
CA HIS A 271 -6.47 5.91 20.08
C HIS A 271 -7.76 5.78 19.27
N PHE A 272 -7.81 4.80 18.37
CA PHE A 272 -8.88 4.63 17.39
C PHE A 272 -9.33 3.17 17.33
N ASP A 273 -10.52 2.92 16.80
CA ASP A 273 -11.00 1.56 16.58
C ASP A 273 -10.21 0.86 15.45
N ARG A 274 -9.23 0.06 15.86
CA ARG A 274 -8.40 -0.74 14.95
C ARG A 274 -9.09 -1.98 14.42
N ASP A 275 -10.13 -2.49 15.09
CA ASP A 275 -10.82 -3.70 14.67
C ASP A 275 -11.69 -3.44 13.43
N THR A 276 -12.49 -2.37 13.46
CA THR A 276 -13.26 -1.94 12.28
C THR A 276 -12.34 -1.60 11.12
N TRP A 277 -11.26 -0.87 11.38
CA TRP A 277 -10.29 -0.49 10.34
C TRP A 277 -9.60 -1.69 9.70
N ILE A 278 -9.13 -2.68 10.48
CA ILE A 278 -8.41 -3.83 9.90
C ILE A 278 -9.35 -4.70 9.04
N LYS A 279 -10.61 -4.86 9.47
CA LYS A 279 -11.65 -5.57 8.69
C LYS A 279 -11.90 -4.86 7.35
N LYS A 280 -11.98 -3.53 7.38
CA LYS A 280 -12.12 -2.67 6.19
C LYS A 280 -10.96 -2.85 5.21
N ILE A 281 -9.71 -2.62 5.62
CA ILE A 281 -8.56 -2.65 4.68
C ILE A 281 -8.26 -4.06 4.16
N SER A 282 -8.66 -5.10 4.90
CA SER A 282 -8.50 -6.51 4.51
C SER A 282 -9.27 -6.86 3.22
N MET A 283 -10.36 -6.17 2.92
CA MET A 283 -11.20 -6.43 1.73
C MET A 283 -10.51 -6.18 0.39
N SER A 284 -9.39 -5.44 0.40
CA SER A 284 -8.59 -5.16 -0.80
C SER A 284 -7.44 -6.13 -1.01
N HIS A 285 -7.24 -7.10 -0.12
CA HIS A 285 -6.10 -8.01 -0.15
C HIS A 285 -6.55 -9.43 -0.45
N TRP A 286 -6.00 -10.02 -1.51
CA TRP A 286 -6.38 -11.37 -1.97
C TRP A 286 -5.14 -12.14 -2.43
N ASN A 287 -5.14 -13.45 -2.21
CA ASN A 287 -4.06 -14.34 -2.63
C ASN A 287 -4.34 -15.05 -3.96
N PHE A 288 -3.37 -15.82 -4.44
CA PHE A 288 -3.46 -16.53 -5.72
C PHE A 288 -4.55 -17.61 -5.75
N GLU A 289 -4.77 -18.35 -4.66
CA GLU A 289 -5.85 -19.35 -4.61
C GLU A 289 -7.24 -18.69 -4.62
N GLU A 290 -7.38 -17.54 -3.96
CA GLU A 290 -8.62 -16.76 -3.93
C GLU A 290 -8.91 -16.08 -5.28
N LEU A 291 -7.87 -15.70 -6.02
CA LEU A 291 -8.01 -15.29 -7.41
C LEU A 291 -8.46 -16.47 -8.28
N LYS A 292 -7.73 -17.60 -8.22
CA LYS A 292 -7.96 -18.78 -9.05
C LYS A 292 -9.39 -19.31 -8.92
N THR A 293 -9.92 -19.31 -7.71
CA THR A 293 -11.28 -19.78 -7.39
C THR A 293 -12.37 -18.76 -7.68
N GLY A 294 -12.01 -17.52 -8.02
CA GLY A 294 -12.95 -16.44 -8.31
C GLY A 294 -13.49 -15.71 -7.07
N GLN A 295 -13.10 -16.09 -5.85
CA GLN A 295 -13.56 -15.44 -4.62
C GLN A 295 -13.28 -13.93 -4.61
N ALA A 296 -12.06 -13.55 -5.01
CA ALA A 296 -11.65 -12.16 -5.09
C ALA A 296 -12.47 -11.39 -6.14
N TRP A 297 -12.69 -11.97 -7.32
CA TRP A 297 -13.48 -11.34 -8.38
C TRP A 297 -14.94 -11.19 -7.99
N LYS A 298 -15.55 -12.22 -7.39
CA LYS A 298 -16.94 -12.18 -6.90
C LYS A 298 -17.17 -10.98 -5.99
N HIS A 299 -16.24 -10.69 -5.08
CA HIS A 299 -16.31 -9.52 -4.21
C HIS A 299 -16.12 -8.20 -4.98
N MET A 300 -15.10 -8.12 -5.83
CA MET A 300 -14.80 -6.88 -6.59
C MET A 300 -15.89 -6.53 -7.61
N ARG A 301 -16.57 -7.55 -8.16
CA ARG A 301 -17.62 -7.42 -9.17
C ARG A 301 -18.80 -6.57 -8.68
N ASP A 302 -19.15 -6.65 -7.40
CA ASP A 302 -20.27 -5.88 -6.82
C ASP A 302 -20.04 -4.36 -6.86
N TYR A 303 -18.79 -3.92 -7.08
CA TYR A 303 -18.41 -2.51 -7.19
C TYR A 303 -18.31 -2.03 -8.64
N ILE A 304 -18.65 -2.89 -9.59
CA ILE A 304 -18.58 -2.62 -11.02
C ILE A 304 -20.03 -2.59 -11.53
N ILE A 305 -20.65 -1.42 -11.45
CA ILE A 305 -22.04 -1.14 -11.82
C ILE A 305 -22.07 -0.28 -13.09
#